data_AF-A0AAW1TYP9-F1
#
_entry.id   AF-A0AAW1TYP9-F1
#
_cell.length_a   1.000
_cell.length_b   1.000
_cell.length_c   1.000
_cell.angle_alpha   90.00
_cell.angle_beta   90.00
_cell.angle_gamma   90.00
#
_symmetry.space_group_name_H-M   'P 1'
#
loop_
_entity.id
_entity.type
_entity.pdbx_description
1 polymer ?
#
loop_
_entity_poly.entity_id
_entity_poly.type
_entity_poly.pdbx_seq_one_letter_code
_entity_poly.pdbx_strand_id
1 'polypeptide(L)'
;MVVVFSRFVAFTNRHPVVRGMISYATIWPISNLIQQSMAGKSLETYDWITPLRFSIYGGLFTAPTLYAWVRLSSIIWPTPGLKTAVTKAVVEQMTYGPAALMCFYFGMSLMEGKSLQEAVEAVKLKFLPSWQVGVFFWPVLQTINFAWVPEKNRVPYVSACSLVWCCFLSYMHQLQLKQKEMHSSYAIGN
;
A
#
# COMPACT_ATOMS: atom_id res chain seq x y z
N MET A 1 0.21 -22.05 -26.39
CA MET A 1 -0.08 -20.95 -25.44
C MET A 1 -1.27 -21.24 -24.51
N VAL A 2 -2.38 -21.83 -25.00
CA VAL A 2 -3.59 -22.10 -24.19
C VAL A 2 -3.34 -23.04 -22.98
N VAL A 3 -2.51 -24.08 -23.14
CA VAL A 3 -2.22 -25.06 -22.07
C VAL A 3 -1.36 -24.47 -20.94
N VAL A 4 -0.42 -23.58 -21.27
CA VAL A 4 0.43 -22.91 -20.28
C VAL A 4 -0.40 -21.91 -19.48
N PHE A 5 -1.25 -21.13 -20.16
CA PHE A 5 -2.17 -20.21 -19.52
C PHE A 5 -3.19 -20.92 -18.63
N SER A 6 -3.77 -22.03 -19.08
CA SER A 6 -4.73 -22.79 -18.26
C SER A 6 -4.08 -23.41 -17.02
N ARG A 7 -2.85 -23.92 -17.13
CA ARG A 7 -2.07 -24.41 -15.97
C ARG A 7 -1.72 -23.28 -15.00
N PHE A 8 -1.35 -22.11 -15.50
CA PHE A 8 -1.08 -20.92 -14.67
C PHE A 8 -2.34 -20.45 -13.92
N VAL A 9 -3.49 -20.38 -14.60
CA VAL A 9 -4.77 -20.06 -13.97
C VAL A 9 -5.15 -21.10 -12.91
N ALA A 10 -4.96 -22.39 -13.19
CA ALA A 10 -5.21 -23.46 -12.22
C ALA A 10 -4.31 -23.33 -10.98
N PHE A 11 -3.03 -23.04 -11.16
CA PHE A 11 -2.07 -22.83 -10.07
C PHE A 11 -2.45 -21.64 -9.18
N THR A 12 -2.75 -20.49 -9.79
CA THR A 12 -3.14 -19.28 -9.05
C THR A 12 -4.49 -19.42 -8.35
N ASN A 13 -5.40 -20.25 -8.87
CA ASN A 13 -6.64 -20.60 -8.16
C ASN A 13 -6.40 -21.54 -6.98
N ARG A 14 -5.41 -22.44 -7.08
CA ARG A 14 -5.01 -23.36 -6.00
C ARG A 14 -4.27 -22.65 -4.86
N HIS A 15 -3.55 -21.58 -5.18
CA HIS A 15 -2.81 -20.76 -4.21
C HIS A 15 -3.26 -19.30 -4.26
N PRO A 16 -4.39 -18.95 -3.61
CA PRO A 16 -4.97 -17.60 -3.69
C PRO A 16 -4.00 -16.47 -3.26
N VAL A 17 -3.08 -16.75 -2.34
CA VAL A 17 -2.04 -15.79 -1.91
C VAL A 17 -1.15 -15.35 -3.08
N VAL A 18 -0.83 -16.25 -4.01
CA VAL A 18 0.04 -15.98 -5.17
C VAL A 18 -0.56 -14.90 -6.07
N ARG A 19 -1.90 -14.87 -6.22
CA ARG A 19 -2.58 -13.81 -6.98
C ARG A 19 -2.29 -12.44 -6.38
N GLY A 20 -2.37 -12.35 -5.05
CA GLY A 20 -1.99 -11.15 -4.31
C GLY A 20 -0.52 -10.79 -4.50
N MET A 21 0.38 -11.77 -4.34
CA MET A 21 1.82 -11.56 -4.48
C MET A 21 2.20 -11.01 -5.85
N ILE A 22 1.67 -11.59 -6.93
CA ILE A 22 1.90 -11.13 -8.32
C ILE A 22 1.33 -9.72 -8.51
N SER A 23 0.13 -9.46 -7.98
CA SER A 23 -0.52 -8.15 -8.11
C SER A 23 0.28 -7.06 -7.40
N TYR A 24 0.75 -7.29 -6.18
CA TYR A 24 1.59 -6.34 -5.47
C TYR A 24 2.98 -6.19 -6.11
N ALA A 25 3.61 -7.29 -6.53
CA ALA A 25 4.92 -7.27 -7.19
C ALA A 25 4.92 -6.49 -8.51
N THR A 26 3.76 -6.31 -9.14
CA THR A 26 3.60 -5.54 -10.39
C THR A 26 3.05 -4.14 -10.17
N ILE A 27 1.98 -3.99 -9.37
CA ILE A 27 1.30 -2.70 -9.21
C ILE A 27 2.15 -1.74 -8.37
N TRP A 28 2.78 -2.18 -7.29
CA TRP A 28 3.57 -1.29 -6.44
C TRP A 28 4.79 -0.63 -7.11
N PRO A 29 5.63 -1.33 -7.91
CA PRO A 29 6.68 -0.66 -8.66
C PRO A 29 6.10 0.34 -9.67
N ILE A 30 4.99 0.02 -10.34
CA ILE A 30 4.32 0.95 -11.27
C ILE A 30 3.86 2.19 -10.51
N SER A 31 3.21 2.03 -9.36
CA SER A 31 2.83 3.14 -8.49
C SER A 31 4.03 3.98 -8.08
N ASN A 32 5.17 3.37 -7.80
CA ASN A 32 6.39 4.11 -7.48
C ASN A 32 6.92 4.91 -8.68
N LEU A 33 6.96 4.31 -9.87
CA LEU A 33 7.37 5.01 -11.10
C LEU A 33 6.46 6.21 -11.39
N ILE A 34 5.14 6.05 -11.23
CA ILE A 34 4.17 7.16 -11.37
C ILE A 34 4.46 8.26 -10.35
N GLN A 35 4.72 7.92 -9.08
CA GLN A 35 5.09 8.91 -8.06
C GLN A 35 6.37 9.66 -8.43
N GLN A 36 7.37 8.98 -8.99
CA GLN A 36 8.60 9.63 -9.47
C GLN A 36 8.33 10.56 -10.66
N SER A 37 7.44 10.17 -11.59
CA SER A 37 6.99 11.04 -12.70
C SER A 37 6.26 12.28 -12.18
N MET A 38 5.31 12.10 -11.26
CA MET A 38 4.55 13.18 -10.65
C MET A 38 5.46 14.15 -9.90
N ALA A 39 6.52 13.63 -9.26
CA ALA A 39 7.58 14.41 -8.62
C ALA A 39 8.44 15.23 -9.61
N GLY A 40 8.20 15.14 -10.92
CA GLY A 40 8.92 15.89 -11.94
C GLY A 40 10.32 15.35 -12.26
N LYS A 41 10.64 14.11 -11.85
CA LYS A 41 11.93 13.51 -12.17
C LYS A 41 12.01 13.16 -13.66
N SER A 42 13.19 13.32 -14.25
CA SER A 42 13.53 12.83 -15.59
C SER A 42 13.97 11.36 -15.53
N LEU A 43 14.01 10.67 -16.69
CA LEU A 43 14.49 9.29 -16.77
C LEU A 43 15.93 9.11 -16.22
N GLU A 44 16.75 10.16 -16.32
CA GLU A 44 18.12 10.19 -15.81
C GLU A 44 18.18 10.30 -14.28
N THR A 45 17.16 10.90 -13.66
CA THR A 45 17.09 11.14 -12.20
C THR A 45 16.18 10.15 -11.47
N TYR A 46 15.61 9.19 -12.20
CA TYR A 46 14.82 8.11 -11.63
C TYR A 46 15.69 7.23 -10.73
N ASP A 47 15.18 6.96 -9.53
CA ASP A 47 15.69 5.87 -8.72
C ASP A 47 15.03 4.59 -9.21
N TRP A 48 15.79 3.81 -10.01
CA TRP A 48 15.34 2.55 -10.57
C TRP A 48 15.36 1.39 -9.58
N ILE A 49 16.07 1.53 -8.46
CA ILE A 49 16.16 0.50 -7.42
C ILE A 49 14.93 0.56 -6.51
N THR A 50 14.39 1.76 -6.24
CA THR A 50 13.23 1.91 -5.37
C THR A 50 11.97 1.19 -5.87
N PRO A 51 11.57 1.24 -7.16
CA PRO A 51 10.50 0.39 -7.68
C PRO A 51 10.74 -1.10 -7.41
N LEU A 52 11.97 -1.60 -7.57
CA LEU A 52 12.31 -2.99 -7.26
C LEU A 52 12.10 -3.30 -5.77
N ARG A 53 12.49 -2.39 -4.85
CA ARG A 53 12.20 -2.53 -3.42
C ARG A 53 10.70 -2.62 -3.14
N PHE A 54 9.90 -1.77 -3.78
CA PHE A 54 8.43 -1.80 -3.69
C PHE A 54 7.85 -3.12 -4.22
N SER A 55 8.40 -3.66 -5.31
CA SER A 55 8.01 -4.97 -5.87
C SER A 55 8.27 -6.11 -4.88
N ILE A 56 9.48 -6.17 -4.32
CA ILE A 56 9.91 -7.20 -3.37
C ILE A 56 9.10 -7.10 -2.07
N TYR A 57 9.01 -5.90 -1.49
CA TYR A 57 8.27 -5.68 -0.24
C TYR A 57 6.78 -5.96 -0.42
N GLY A 58 6.17 -5.41 -1.47
CA GLY A 58 4.75 -5.62 -1.75
C GLY A 58 4.44 -7.10 -2.00
N GLY A 59 5.22 -7.75 -2.86
CA GLY A 59 4.99 -9.13 -3.28
C GLY A 59 5.29 -10.17 -2.20
N LEU A 60 6.37 -10.01 -1.44
CA LEU A 60 6.84 -11.03 -0.49
C LEU A 60 6.45 -10.76 0.96
N PHE A 61 6.08 -9.53 1.31
CA PHE A 61 5.71 -9.17 2.68
C PHE A 61 4.27 -8.66 2.80
N THR A 62 3.91 -7.60 2.05
CA THR A 62 2.57 -7.00 2.16
C THR A 62 1.46 -7.95 1.70
N ALA A 63 1.60 -8.58 0.53
CA ALA A 63 0.58 -9.46 0.01
C ALA A 63 0.32 -10.69 0.91
N PRO A 64 1.34 -11.43 1.41
CA PRO A 64 1.11 -12.54 2.33
C PRO A 64 0.48 -12.12 3.67
N THR A 65 0.94 -11.01 4.27
CA THR A 65 0.39 -10.52 5.54
C THR A 65 -1.05 -10.01 5.39
N LEU A 66 -1.36 -9.31 4.30
CA LEU A 66 -2.73 -8.89 3.99
C LEU A 66 -3.63 -10.10 3.72
N TYR A 67 -3.14 -11.11 2.99
CA TYR A 67 -3.88 -12.35 2.77
C TYR A 67 -4.22 -13.04 4.11
N ALA A 68 -3.25 -13.13 5.02
CA ALA A 68 -3.46 -13.69 6.35
C ALA A 68 -4.53 -12.90 7.11
N TRP A 69 -4.50 -11.57 7.08
CA TRP A 69 -5.53 -10.72 7.68
C TRP A 69 -6.93 -10.95 7.08
N VAL A 70 -7.05 -10.96 5.75
CA VAL A 70 -8.33 -11.16 5.05
C VAL A 70 -8.92 -12.56 5.35
N ARG A 71 -8.06 -13.57 5.49
CA ARG A 71 -8.48 -14.92 5.88
C ARG A 71 -8.90 -14.98 7.34
N LEU A 72 -8.10 -14.43 8.25
CA LEU A 72 -8.40 -14.38 9.68
C LEU A 72 -9.72 -13.64 9.95
N SER A 73 -9.91 -12.47 9.35
CA SER A 73 -11.16 -11.71 9.47
C SER A 73 -12.36 -12.49 8.92
N SER A 74 -12.20 -13.30 7.87
CA SER A 74 -13.27 -14.15 7.35
C SER A 74 -13.60 -15.34 8.27
N ILE A 75 -12.65 -15.81 9.08
CA ILE A 75 -12.88 -16.84 10.10
C ILE A 75 -13.57 -16.23 11.32
N ILE A 76 -13.11 -15.07 11.80
CA ILE A 76 -13.67 -14.39 12.99
C ILE A 76 -15.10 -13.88 12.70
N TRP A 77 -15.34 -13.33 11.51
CA TRP A 77 -16.66 -12.84 11.10
C TRP A 77 -17.11 -13.53 9.80
N PRO A 78 -17.70 -14.75 9.92
CA PRO A 78 -18.08 -15.57 8.76
C PRO A 78 -19.35 -15.07 8.07
N THR A 79 -20.23 -14.34 8.77
CA THR A 79 -21.51 -13.90 8.25
C THR A 79 -21.34 -12.85 7.15
N PRO A 80 -21.83 -13.08 5.92
CA PRO A 80 -21.79 -12.07 4.87
C PRO A 80 -22.75 -10.92 5.17
N GLY A 81 -22.42 -9.72 4.68
CA GLY A 81 -23.28 -8.54 4.79
C GLY A 81 -22.52 -7.25 5.04
N LEU A 82 -23.18 -6.12 4.79
CA LEU A 82 -22.58 -4.79 4.89
C LEU A 82 -22.13 -4.49 6.32
N LYS A 83 -22.93 -4.85 7.34
CA LYS A 83 -22.56 -4.67 8.75
C LYS A 83 -21.24 -5.37 9.07
N THR A 84 -21.10 -6.64 8.67
CA THR A 84 -19.85 -7.39 8.85
C THR A 84 -18.69 -6.77 8.09
N ALA A 85 -18.90 -6.32 6.85
CA ALA A 85 -17.87 -5.68 6.04
C ALA A 85 -17.34 -4.40 6.70
N VAL A 86 -18.24 -3.56 7.23
CA VAL A 86 -17.88 -2.35 7.98
C VAL A 86 -17.12 -2.72 9.25
N THR A 87 -17.58 -3.71 10.02
CA THR A 87 -16.86 -4.18 11.21
C THR A 87 -15.44 -4.63 10.86
N LYS A 88 -15.25 -5.45 9.83
CA LYS A 88 -13.92 -5.88 9.38
C LYS A 88 -13.04 -4.71 9.00
N ALA A 89 -13.57 -3.74 8.24
CA ALA A 89 -12.85 -2.54 7.83
C ALA A 89 -12.42 -1.67 9.02
N VAL A 90 -13.31 -1.46 10.01
CA VAL A 90 -12.98 -0.69 11.22
C VAL A 90 -11.90 -1.39 12.05
N VAL A 91 -12.05 -2.71 12.28
CA VAL A 91 -11.05 -3.46 13.05
C VAL A 91 -9.71 -3.47 12.33
N GLU A 92 -9.70 -3.59 11.00
CA GLU A 92 -8.47 -3.51 10.20
C GLU A 92 -7.74 -2.20 10.48
N GLN A 93 -8.46 -1.08 10.48
CA GLN A 93 -7.89 0.26 10.66
C GLN A 93 -7.36 0.52 12.08
N MET A 94 -7.81 -0.25 13.06
CA MET A 94 -7.30 -0.20 14.43
C MET A 94 -6.19 -1.21 14.71
N THR A 95 -5.99 -2.20 13.83
CA THR A 95 -5.05 -3.31 14.06
C THR A 95 -4.03 -3.45 12.92
N TYR A 96 -4.42 -4.13 11.83
CA TYR A 96 -3.55 -4.41 10.70
C TYR A 96 -3.07 -3.14 10.00
N GLY A 97 -3.93 -2.14 9.79
CA GLY A 97 -3.60 -0.90 9.09
C GLY A 97 -2.43 -0.14 9.72
N PRO A 98 -2.49 0.22 11.03
CA PRO A 98 -1.38 0.83 11.74
C PRO A 98 -0.10 0.00 11.70
N ALA A 99 -0.20 -1.31 11.95
CA ALA A 99 0.94 -2.22 11.92
C ALA A 99 1.59 -2.28 10.53
N ALA A 100 0.79 -2.42 9.47
CA ALA A 100 1.24 -2.45 8.09
C ALA A 100 1.94 -1.15 7.70
N LEU A 101 1.41 0.01 8.12
CA LEU A 101 2.01 1.31 7.83
C LEU A 101 3.35 1.51 8.54
N MET A 102 3.46 1.11 9.82
CA MET A 102 4.71 1.12 10.56
C MET A 102 5.75 0.19 9.91
N CYS A 103 5.36 -1.05 9.61
CA CYS A 103 6.21 -2.01 8.91
C CYS A 103 6.65 -1.50 7.54
N PHE A 104 5.78 -0.79 6.81
CA PHE A 104 6.11 -0.24 5.50
C PHE A 104 7.22 0.81 5.61
N TYR A 105 7.05 1.85 6.44
CA TYR A 105 8.08 2.89 6.56
C TYR A 105 9.38 2.35 7.14
N PHE A 106 9.29 1.46 8.13
CA PHE A 106 10.46 0.84 8.72
C PHE A 106 11.18 -0.06 7.70
N GLY A 107 10.48 -1.03 7.11
CA GLY A 107 11.05 -2.00 6.17
C GLY A 107 11.61 -1.35 4.91
N MET A 108 10.89 -0.37 4.34
CA MET A 108 11.40 0.39 3.20
C MET A 108 12.68 1.16 3.54
N SER A 109 12.76 1.78 4.73
CA SER A 109 13.97 2.48 5.18
C SER A 109 15.16 1.53 5.30
N LEU A 110 14.96 0.32 5.81
CA LEU A 110 16.02 -0.69 5.87
C LEU A 110 16.45 -1.16 4.48
N MET A 111 15.51 -1.36 3.55
CA MET A 111 15.81 -1.73 2.16
C MET A 111 16.53 -0.61 1.40
N GLU A 112 16.36 0.65 1.82
CA GLU A 112 17.12 1.80 1.33
C GLU A 112 18.56 1.85 1.91
N GLY A 113 18.89 0.99 2.87
CA GLY A 113 20.21 0.92 3.51
C GLY A 113 20.38 1.85 4.71
N LYS A 114 19.27 2.41 5.24
CA LYS A 114 19.31 3.26 6.43
C LYS A 114 19.54 2.45 7.70
N SER A 115 20.12 3.09 8.70
CA SER A 115 20.27 2.53 10.04
C SER A 115 18.92 2.26 10.72
N LEU A 116 18.94 1.42 11.75
CA LEU A 116 17.74 1.13 12.56
C LEU A 116 17.15 2.40 13.17
N GLN A 117 18.01 3.32 13.63
CA GLN A 117 17.60 4.59 14.22
C GLN A 117 16.88 5.46 13.19
N GLU A 118 17.45 5.61 11.99
CA GLU A 118 16.82 6.37 10.90
C GLU A 118 15.48 5.75 10.46
N ALA A 119 15.37 4.42 10.45
CA ALA A 119 14.12 3.74 10.15
C ALA A 119 13.03 4.00 11.20
N VAL A 120 13.39 4.02 12.49
CA VAL A 120 12.47 4.40 13.58
C VAL A 120 12.03 5.85 13.45
N GLU A 121 12.95 6.76 13.17
CA GLU A 121 12.61 8.18 12.98
C GLU A 121 11.71 8.39 11.75
N ALA A 122 11.94 7.64 10.67
CA ALA A 122 11.06 7.67 9.50
C ALA A 122 9.62 7.25 9.84
N VAL A 123 9.44 6.23 10.69
CA VAL A 123 8.12 5.82 11.19
C VAL A 123 7.51 6.95 12.01
N LYS A 124 8.21 7.47 13.03
CA LYS A 124 7.69 8.55 13.89
C LYS A 124 7.21 9.77 13.10
N LEU A 125 8.00 10.17 12.10
CA LEU A 125 7.71 11.34 11.27
C LEU A 125 6.53 11.11 10.32
N LYS A 126 6.46 9.94 9.67
CA LYS A 126 5.53 9.70 8.55
C LYS A 126 4.25 8.98 8.95
N PHE A 127 4.26 8.25 10.07
CA PHE A 127 3.15 7.41 10.50
C PHE A 127 1.88 8.24 10.73
N LEU A 128 1.92 9.22 11.65
CA LEU A 128 0.72 9.93 12.07
C LEU A 128 0.04 10.68 10.91
N PRO A 129 0.76 11.48 10.09
CA PRO A 129 0.14 12.16 8.95
C PRO A 129 -0.50 11.19 7.96
N SER A 130 0.18 10.08 7.67
CA SER A 130 -0.29 9.10 6.68
C SER A 130 -1.45 8.26 7.21
N TRP A 131 -1.43 7.93 8.49
CA TRP A 131 -2.54 7.24 9.16
C TRP A 131 -3.79 8.11 9.23
N GLN A 132 -3.66 9.40 9.59
CA GLN A 132 -4.80 10.33 9.66
C GLN A 132 -5.54 10.46 8.33
N VAL A 133 -4.84 10.46 7.20
CA VAL A 133 -5.49 10.41 5.88
C VAL A 133 -6.05 9.00 5.63
N GLY A 134 -5.27 7.98 5.95
CA GLY A 134 -5.60 6.58 5.71
C GLY A 134 -6.89 6.13 6.39
N VAL A 135 -7.20 6.64 7.57
CA VAL A 135 -8.44 6.32 8.31
C VAL A 135 -9.72 6.78 7.64
N PHE A 136 -9.66 7.72 6.68
CA PHE A 136 -10.82 8.10 5.88
C PHE A 136 -10.86 7.39 4.53
N PHE A 137 -9.70 7.08 3.97
CA PHE A 137 -9.58 6.47 2.65
C PHE A 137 -9.81 4.95 2.67
N TRP A 138 -9.08 4.23 3.54
CA TRP A 138 -9.05 2.77 3.53
C TRP A 138 -10.31 2.07 4.05
N PRO A 139 -11.06 2.56 5.07
CA PRO A 139 -12.24 1.83 5.52
C PRO A 139 -13.34 1.79 4.46
N VAL A 140 -13.47 2.82 3.62
CA VAL A 140 -14.41 2.82 2.49
C VAL A 140 -14.03 1.72 1.50
N LEU A 141 -12.76 1.68 1.10
CA LEU A 141 -12.27 0.69 0.14
C LEU A 141 -12.32 -0.73 0.69
N GLN A 142 -12.01 -0.92 1.97
CA GLN A 142 -12.09 -2.23 2.62
C GLN A 142 -13.54 -2.68 2.84
N THR A 143 -14.45 -1.75 3.12
CA THR A 143 -15.89 -2.10 3.16
C THR A 143 -16.32 -2.61 1.79
N ILE A 144 -15.91 -1.95 0.70
CA ILE A 144 -16.19 -2.44 -0.65
C ILE A 144 -15.56 -3.82 -0.89
N ASN A 145 -14.31 -4.00 -0.47
CA ASN A 145 -13.57 -5.25 -0.58
C ASN A 145 -14.28 -6.42 0.12
N PHE A 146 -14.72 -6.22 1.36
CA PHE A 146 -15.36 -7.27 2.14
C PHE A 146 -16.82 -7.51 1.74
N ALA A 147 -17.53 -6.48 1.26
CA ALA A 147 -18.94 -6.59 0.88
C ALA A 147 -19.15 -7.19 -0.52
N TRP A 148 -18.33 -6.79 -1.51
CA TRP A 148 -18.62 -7.10 -2.92
C TRP A 148 -17.48 -7.82 -3.67
N VAL A 149 -16.24 -7.78 -3.18
CA VAL A 149 -15.12 -8.44 -3.87
C VAL A 149 -15.07 -9.92 -3.48
N PRO A 150 -15.08 -10.86 -4.47
CA PRO A 150 -14.90 -12.28 -4.21
C PRO A 150 -13.60 -12.54 -3.45
N GLU A 151 -13.62 -13.46 -2.48
CA GLU A 151 -12.49 -13.70 -1.56
C GLU A 151 -11.13 -13.85 -2.27
N LYS A 152 -11.10 -14.64 -3.36
CA LYS A 152 -9.90 -14.87 -4.19
C LYS A 152 -9.29 -13.62 -4.85
N ASN A 153 -10.04 -12.53 -4.93
CA ASN A 153 -9.66 -11.28 -5.58
C ASN A 153 -9.49 -10.12 -4.59
N ARG A 154 -9.70 -10.33 -3.29
CA ARG A 154 -9.62 -9.25 -2.29
C ARG A 154 -8.23 -8.63 -2.19
N VAL A 155 -7.18 -9.44 -2.19
CA VAL A 155 -5.80 -8.94 -2.11
C VAL A 155 -5.39 -8.19 -3.40
N PRO A 156 -5.65 -8.72 -4.62
CA PRO A 156 -5.48 -7.94 -5.86
C PRO A 156 -6.26 -6.61 -5.88
N TYR A 157 -7.52 -6.60 -5.41
CA TYR A 157 -8.30 -5.37 -5.33
C TYR A 157 -7.62 -4.30 -4.46
N VAL A 158 -7.16 -4.69 -3.27
CA VAL A 158 -6.45 -3.75 -2.37
C VAL A 158 -5.16 -3.25 -3.03
N SER A 159 -4.42 -4.10 -3.74
CA SER A 159 -3.22 -3.68 -4.45
C SER A 159 -3.49 -2.62 -5.53
N ALA A 160 -4.60 -2.73 -6.25
CA ALA A 160 -5.01 -1.72 -7.23
C ALA A 160 -5.40 -0.40 -6.55
N CYS A 161 -6.10 -0.48 -5.41
CA CYS A 161 -6.39 0.68 -4.56
C CYS A 161 -5.11 1.36 -4.04
N SER A 162 -4.06 0.58 -3.73
CA SER A 162 -2.77 1.13 -3.31
C SER A 162 -2.13 2.02 -4.37
N LEU A 163 -2.38 1.81 -5.66
CA LEU A 163 -1.89 2.71 -6.71
C LEU A 163 -2.51 4.09 -6.58
N VAL A 164 -3.82 4.16 -6.39
CA VAL A 164 -4.54 5.43 -6.18
C VAL A 164 -4.03 6.12 -4.91
N TRP A 165 -3.87 5.36 -3.82
CA TRP A 165 -3.28 5.84 -2.59
C TRP A 165 -1.88 6.44 -2.78
N CYS A 166 -1.02 5.76 -3.53
CA CYS A 166 0.33 6.24 -3.85
C CYS A 166 0.32 7.56 -4.63
N CYS A 167 -0.53 7.69 -5.65
CA CYS A 167 -0.67 8.92 -6.41
C CYS A 167 -1.16 10.07 -5.51
N PHE A 168 -2.16 9.79 -4.66
CA PHE A 168 -2.69 10.75 -3.70
C PHE A 168 -1.61 11.22 -2.71
N LEU A 169 -0.85 10.31 -2.11
CA LEU A 169 0.22 10.67 -1.17
C LEU A 169 1.31 11.50 -1.84
N SER A 170 1.69 11.17 -3.08
CA SER A 170 2.68 11.96 -3.82
C SER A 170 2.20 13.37 -4.09
N TYR A 171 0.95 13.53 -4.52
CA TYR A 171 0.33 14.84 -4.70
C TYR A 171 0.29 15.65 -3.40
N MET A 172 -0.16 15.04 -2.30
CA MET A 172 -0.20 15.70 -0.98
C MET A 172 1.19 16.13 -0.51
N HIS A 173 2.20 15.28 -0.72
CA HIS A 173 3.58 15.61 -0.37
C HIS A 173 4.09 16.83 -1.15
N GLN A 174 3.80 16.91 -2.45
CA GLN A 174 4.18 18.07 -3.25
C GLN A 174 3.50 19.36 -2.79
N LEU A 175 2.23 19.30 -2.41
CA LEU A 175 1.52 20.46 -1.86
C LEU A 175 2.18 20.95 -0.56
N GLN A 176 2.56 20.04 0.32
CA GLN A 176 3.25 20.38 1.56
C GLN A 176 4.61 21.04 1.31
N LEU A 177 5.38 20.58 0.32
CA LEU A 177 6.66 21.20 -0.05
C LEU A 177 6.44 22.62 -0.56
N LYS A 178 5.49 22.83 -1.49
CA LYS A 178 5.16 24.16 -2.01
C LYS A 178 4.70 25.13 -0.92
N GLN A 179 3.91 24.65 0.05
CA GLN A 179 3.50 25.47 1.20
C GLN A 179 4.68 25.88 2.07
N LYS A 180 5.62 24.96 2.35
CA LYS A 180 6.84 25.27 3.12
C LYS A 180 7.73 26.29 2.41
N GLU A 181 7.93 26.14 1.10
CA GLU A 181 8.69 27.10 0.28
C GLU A 181 8.05 28.50 0.31
N MET A 182 6.74 28.57 0.14
CA MET A 182 5.99 29.83 0.23
C MET A 182 6.18 30.50 1.60
N HIS A 183 5.97 29.76 2.70
CA HIS A 183 6.15 30.30 4.05
C HIS A 183 7.59 30.73 4.33
N SER A 184 8.58 29.98 3.85
CA SER A 184 10.00 30.36 3.97
C SER A 184 10.30 31.65 3.20
N SER A 185 9.74 31.84 2.01
CA SER A 185 9.92 33.07 1.22
C SER A 185 9.33 34.31 1.92
N TYR A 186 8.18 34.18 2.59
CA TYR A 186 7.59 35.28 3.37
C TYR A 186 8.39 35.61 4.64
N ALA A 187 9.02 34.60 5.26
CA ALA A 187 9.84 34.80 6.45
C ALA A 187 11.19 35.48 6.17
N ILE A 188 11.71 35.39 4.94
CA ILE A 188 12.97 36.02 4.52
C ILE A 188 12.74 37.41 3.90
N GLY A 189 11.52 37.68 3.43
CA GLY A 189 11.14 38.96 2.82
C GLY A 189 10.68 40.07 3.78
N ASN A 190 10.60 39.77 5.08
CA ASN A 190 10.37 40.72 6.18
C ASN A 190 11.64 40.84 7.04
#